data_AF-A0A8C7H7G5-F1
#
_entry.id   AF-A0A8C7H7G5-F1
#
_cell.length_a   1.000
_cell.length_b   1.000
_cell.length_c   1.000
_cell.angle_alpha   90.00
_cell.angle_beta   90.00
_cell.angle_gamma   90.00
#
_symmetry.space_group_name_H-M   'P 1'
#
loop_
_entity.id
_entity.type
_entity.pdbx_description
1 polymer ?
#
loop_
_entity_poly.entity_id
_entity_poly.type
_entity_poly.pdbx_seq_one_letter_code
_entity_poly.pdbx_strand_id
1 'polypeptide(L)'
;MANPLELVANCIVESLELITAEMVAIQTVAMQNRLALDYLLSAQWGTCAVIGAERCTFIPDNSEEITDLIQKIRTEVECWKPFCR
;
A
#
# COMPACT_ATOMS: atom_id res chain seq x y z
N MET A 1 -20.98 17.93 19.17
CA MET A 1 -21.53 16.75 18.48
C MET A 1 -20.65 16.51 17.26
N ALA A 2 -19.92 15.41 17.21
CA ALA A 2 -19.10 15.09 16.03
C ALA A 2 -20.01 14.94 14.81
N ASN A 3 -19.63 15.52 13.68
CA ASN A 3 -20.47 15.45 12.50
C ASN A 3 -20.38 14.00 11.92
N PRO A 4 -21.45 13.44 11.35
CA PRO A 4 -21.41 12.07 10.82
C PRO A 4 -20.32 11.82 9.77
N LEU A 5 -19.93 12.88 9.05
CA LEU A 5 -18.94 12.82 7.98
C LEU A 5 -17.49 12.72 8.52
N GLU A 6 -17.20 13.35 9.65
CA GLU A 6 -15.94 13.31 10.41
C GLU A 6 -15.73 11.92 11.00
N LEU A 7 -16.81 11.32 11.53
CA LEU A 7 -16.76 9.94 12.02
C LEU A 7 -16.40 8.98 10.89
N VAL A 8 -17.09 9.06 9.75
CA VAL A 8 -16.83 8.21 8.59
C VAL A 8 -15.41 8.45 8.04
N ALA A 9 -14.97 9.70 7.94
CA ALA A 9 -13.64 10.02 7.43
C ALA A 9 -12.52 9.49 8.34
N ASN A 10 -12.66 9.59 9.67
CA ASN A 10 -11.71 9.01 10.61
C ASN A 10 -11.65 7.47 10.49
N CYS A 11 -12.80 6.80 10.36
CA CYS A 11 -12.82 5.34 10.14
C CYS A 11 -12.16 4.94 8.82
N ILE A 12 -12.35 5.73 7.75
CA ILE A 12 -11.70 5.49 6.45
C ILE A 12 -10.18 5.65 6.59
N VAL A 13 -9.72 6.70 7.26
CA VAL A 13 -8.29 6.94 7.53
C VAL A 13 -7.66 5.76 8.27
N GLU A 14 -8.27 5.30 9.36
CA GLU A 14 -7.78 4.13 10.11
C GLU A 14 -7.75 2.87 9.24
N SER A 15 -8.79 2.65 8.42
CA SER A 15 -8.85 1.50 7.52
C SER A 15 -7.76 1.53 6.46
N LEU A 16 -7.48 2.71 5.88
CA LEU A 16 -6.42 2.88 4.88
C LEU A 16 -5.03 2.66 5.47
N GLU A 17 -4.79 3.11 6.71
CA GLU A 17 -3.53 2.86 7.42
C GLU A 17 -3.29 1.36 7.63
N LEU A 18 -4.31 0.63 8.09
CA LEU A 18 -4.25 -0.83 8.27
C LEU A 18 -3.99 -1.57 6.95
N ILE A 19 -4.76 -1.23 5.91
CA ILE A 19 -4.61 -1.85 4.58
C ILE A 19 -3.22 -1.55 3.99
N THR A 20 -2.71 -0.34 4.15
CA THR A 20 -1.37 0.04 3.64
C THR A 20 -0.29 -0.77 4.33
N ALA A 21 -0.37 -0.91 5.66
CA ALA A 21 0.59 -1.73 6.41
C ALA A 21 0.54 -3.21 5.98
N GLU A 22 -0.66 -3.77 5.79
CA GLU A 22 -0.83 -5.14 5.31
C GLU A 22 -0.27 -5.31 3.88
N MET A 23 -0.53 -4.37 2.98
CA MET A 23 -0.06 -4.41 1.60
C MET A 23 1.47 -4.37 1.50
N VAL A 24 2.13 -3.52 2.30
CA VAL A 24 3.60 -3.46 2.39
C VAL A 24 4.18 -4.78 2.89
N ALA A 25 3.54 -5.40 3.89
CA ALA A 25 3.96 -6.70 4.40
C ALA A 25 3.82 -7.80 3.33
N ILE A 26 2.69 -7.84 2.61
CA ILE A 26 2.44 -8.80 1.52
C ILE A 26 3.45 -8.60 0.39
N GLN A 27 3.70 -7.35 -0.03
CA GLN A 27 4.68 -7.02 -1.06
C GLN A 27 6.07 -7.50 -0.66
N THR A 28 6.46 -7.28 0.60
CA THR A 28 7.75 -7.74 1.14
C THR A 28 7.88 -9.26 1.06
N VAL A 29 6.88 -10.00 1.54
CA VAL A 29 6.89 -11.48 1.50
C VAL A 29 6.87 -11.99 0.05
N ALA A 30 6.12 -11.36 -0.84
CA ALA A 30 6.08 -11.73 -2.26
C ALA A 30 7.47 -11.54 -2.92
N MET A 31 8.17 -10.44 -2.63
CA MET A 31 9.53 -10.21 -3.13
C MET A 31 10.54 -11.20 -2.56
N GLN A 32 10.46 -11.52 -1.27
CA GLN A 32 11.32 -12.54 -0.66
C GLN A 32 11.08 -13.93 -1.25
N ASN A 33 9.81 -14.30 -1.46
CA ASN A 33 9.45 -15.56 -2.13
C ASN A 33 9.99 -15.60 -3.57
N ARG A 34 9.90 -14.48 -4.31
CA ARG A 34 10.48 -14.39 -5.66
C ARG A 34 11.99 -14.57 -5.63
N LEU A 35 12.71 -13.94 -4.72
CA LEU A 35 14.17 -14.12 -4.56
C LEU A 35 14.53 -15.58 -4.25
N ALA A 36 13.78 -16.24 -3.37
CA ALA A 36 13.99 -17.65 -3.07
C ALA A 36 13.75 -18.55 -4.30
N LEU A 37 12.69 -18.29 -5.07
CA LEU A 37 12.41 -19.01 -6.30
C LEU A 37 13.48 -18.74 -7.37
N ASP A 38 13.97 -17.51 -7.50
CA ASP A 38 15.06 -17.17 -8.44
C ASP A 38 16.36 -17.89 -8.08
N TYR A 39 16.65 -18.07 -6.79
CA TYR A 39 17.78 -18.89 -6.34
C TYR A 39 17.59 -20.36 -6.72
N LEU A 40 16.43 -20.95 -6.42
CA LEU A 40 16.12 -22.36 -6.75
C LEU A 40 16.10 -22.63 -8.25
N LEU A 41 15.67 -21.64 -9.04
CA LEU A 41 15.54 -21.72 -10.49
C LEU A 41 16.73 -21.09 -11.22
N SER A 42 17.83 -20.80 -10.52
CA SER A 42 19.01 -20.14 -11.09
C SER A 42 19.59 -20.89 -12.30
N ALA A 43 19.58 -22.23 -12.27
CA ALA A 43 19.99 -23.07 -13.40
C ALA A 43 19.08 -22.95 -14.64
N GLN A 44 17.86 -22.44 -14.46
CA GLN A 44 16.85 -22.22 -15.49
C GLN A 44 16.68 -20.73 -15.79
N TRP A 45 17.71 -19.90 -15.51
CA TRP A 45 17.69 -18.45 -15.71
C TRP A 45 16.69 -17.70 -14.80
N GLY A 46 16.32 -18.30 -13.68
CA GLY A 46 15.42 -17.72 -12.68
C GLY A 46 13.94 -17.91 -13.01
N THR A 47 13.10 -17.43 -12.11
CA THR A 47 11.64 -17.63 -12.13
C THR A 47 10.99 -16.97 -13.36
N CYS A 48 11.57 -15.87 -13.87
CA CYS A 48 11.06 -15.19 -15.08
C CYS A 48 11.18 -16.03 -16.34
N ALA A 49 12.31 -16.71 -16.53
CA ALA A 49 12.52 -17.56 -17.69
C ALA A 49 11.64 -18.82 -17.64
N VAL A 50 11.33 -19.31 -16.44
CA VAL A 50 10.47 -20.48 -16.23
C VAL A 50 8.99 -20.17 -16.45
N ILE A 51 8.49 -19.03 -15.94
CA ILE A 51 7.06 -18.67 -15.99
C ILE A 51 6.69 -17.86 -17.26
N GLY A 52 7.69 -17.30 -17.94
CA GLY A 52 7.53 -16.39 -19.08
C GLY A 52 7.78 -14.94 -18.68
N ALA A 53 8.57 -14.22 -19.49
CA ALA A 53 9.03 -12.86 -19.21
C ALA A 53 7.88 -11.84 -19.11
N GLU A 54 6.78 -12.08 -19.82
CA GLU A 54 5.57 -11.26 -19.77
C GLU A 54 4.87 -11.28 -18.41
N ARG A 55 5.20 -12.25 -17.54
CA ARG A 55 4.66 -12.39 -16.18
C ARG A 55 5.62 -11.91 -15.09
N CYS A 56 6.75 -11.30 -15.46
CA CYS A 56 7.63 -10.63 -14.51
C CYS A 56 7.22 -9.19 -14.32
N THR A 57 6.14 -9.02 -13.56
CA THR A 57 5.60 -7.72 -13.21
C THR A 57 6.29 -7.16 -11.99
N PHE A 58 6.78 -5.93 -12.11
CA PHE A 58 7.15 -5.10 -10.98
C PHE A 58 5.92 -4.78 -10.12
N ILE A 59 6.04 -4.87 -8.80
CA ILE A 59 5.01 -4.41 -7.86
C ILE A 59 5.43 -3.01 -7.42
N PRO A 60 4.69 -1.94 -7.82
CA PRO A 60 5.01 -0.59 -7.40
C PRO A 60 4.76 -0.42 -5.90
N ASP A 61 5.64 0.33 -5.24
CA ASP A 61 5.45 0.76 -3.86
C ASP A 61 4.82 2.16 -3.85
N ASN A 62 3.52 2.21 -3.62
CA ASN A 62 2.74 3.44 -3.56
C ASN A 62 2.44 3.83 -2.09
N SER A 63 3.15 3.24 -1.12
CA SER A 63 2.86 3.45 0.31
C SER A 63 3.03 4.91 0.74
N GLU A 64 4.00 5.62 0.16
CA GLU A 64 4.22 7.06 0.38
C GLU A 64 3.04 7.89 -0.14
N GLU A 65 2.62 7.65 -1.39
CA GLU A 65 1.51 8.37 -2.04
C GLU A 65 0.18 8.13 -1.30
N ILE A 66 -0.04 6.91 -0.82
CA ILE A 66 -1.21 6.59 0.00
C ILE A 66 -1.13 7.32 1.36
N THR A 67 0.05 7.38 1.97
CA THR A 67 0.27 8.10 3.23
C THR A 67 -0.02 9.59 3.06
N ASP A 68 0.41 10.21 1.96
CA ASP A 68 0.11 11.60 1.65
C ASP A 68 -1.39 11.86 1.48
N LEU A 69 -2.11 10.94 0.82
CA LEU A 69 -3.56 11.01 0.69
C LEU A 69 -4.27 10.88 2.06
N ILE A 70 -3.80 9.99 2.92
CA ILE A 70 -4.31 9.85 4.29
C ILE A 70 -4.12 11.15 5.07
N GLN A 71 -2.94 11.77 4.99
CA GLN A 71 -2.66 13.05 5.65
C GLN A 71 -3.53 14.18 5.10
N LYS A 72 -3.77 14.19 3.79
CA LYS A 72 -4.68 15.15 3.17
C LYS A 72 -6.10 15.00 3.72
N ILE A 73 -6.63 13.78 3.84
CA ILE A 73 -7.96 13.54 4.42
C ILE A 73 -8.01 14.04 5.87
N ARG A 74 -7.00 13.72 6.69
CA ARG A 74 -6.90 14.21 8.07
C ARG A 74 -6.95 15.74 8.13
N THR A 75 -6.19 16.42 7.26
CA THR A 75 -6.15 17.88 7.18
C THR A 75 -7.50 18.46 6.77
N GLU A 76 -8.20 17.87 5.80
CA GLU A 76 -9.52 18.31 5.35
C GLU A 76 -10.60 18.12 6.42
N VAL A 77 -10.56 17.01 7.17
CA VAL A 77 -11.46 16.76 8.31
C VAL A 77 -11.23 17.77 9.43
N GLU A 78 -9.98 18.09 9.75
CA GLU A 78 -9.65 19.14 10.72
C GLU A 78 -10.08 20.53 10.23
N CYS A 79 -9.95 20.79 8.92
CA CYS A 79 -10.38 22.03 8.27
C CYS A 79 -11.90 22.23 8.27
N TRP A 80 -12.72 21.19 8.48
CA TRP A 80 -14.16 21.40 8.68
C TRP A 80 -14.53 21.96 10.05
N LYS A 81 -13.59 22.08 10.99
CA LYS A 81 -13.82 22.81 12.23
C LYS A 81 -14.00 24.31 11.93
N PRO A 82 -14.71 25.08 12.77
CA PRO A 82 -15.07 26.48 12.51
C PRO A 82 -13.89 27.48 12.39
N PHE A 83 -12.66 27.00 12.32
CA PHE A 83 -11.42 27.78 12.29
C PHE A 83 -10.42 27.32 11.23
N CYS A 84 -10.86 26.68 10.14
CA CYS A 84 -9.98 26.59 8.98
C CYS A 84 -9.80 27.97 8.38
N ARG A 85 -8.57 28.45 8.44
CA ARG A 85 -8.18 29.76 7.91
C ARG A 85 -7.87 29.64 6.43
#